data_AF-A0A800A8F5-F1
#
_entry.id   AF-A0A800A8F5-F1
#
_cell.length_a   1.000
_cell.length_b   1.000
_cell.length_c   1.000
_cell.angle_alpha   90.00
_cell.angle_beta   90.00
_cell.angle_gamma   90.00
#
_symmetry.space_group_name_H-M   'P 1'
#
loop_
_entity.id
_entity.type
_entity.pdbx_description
1 polymer ?
#
loop_
_entity_poly.entity_id
_entity_poly.type
_entity_poly.pdbx_seq_one_letter_code
_entity_poly.pdbx_strand_id
1 'polypeptide(L)'
;MDRDAFLARVGQAAMKAVLPESPESSSDLPTLEGGEDLVALFRRRAQEVDAVVHGPVSRSGAPRAVAGIAAGHHVATFMAWDHLPAPGVVSAMGDAGLERVDHRVPRENRRDH
;
A
#
# COMPACT_ATOMS: atom_id res chain seq x y z
N MET A 1 -27.37 -5.50 13.19
CA MET A 1 -26.21 -5.38 14.10
C MET A 1 -25.93 -3.90 14.25
N ASP A 2 -25.87 -3.38 15.47
CA ASP A 2 -25.65 -1.95 15.71
C ASP A 2 -24.22 -1.55 15.31
N ARG A 3 -24.12 -0.48 14.52
CA ARG A 3 -22.85 0.04 13.97
C ARG A 3 -21.90 0.42 15.08
N ASP A 4 -22.42 1.02 16.15
CA ASP A 4 -21.60 1.50 17.26
C ASP A 4 -21.04 0.32 18.07
N ALA A 5 -21.85 -0.73 18.27
CA ALA A 5 -21.40 -1.98 18.88
C ALA A 5 -20.37 -2.76 18.03
N PHE A 6 -20.39 -2.60 16.70
CA PHE A 6 -19.36 -3.16 15.81
C PHE A 6 -18.05 -2.36 15.93
N LEU A 7 -18.12 -1.04 15.84
CA LEU A 7 -16.94 -0.16 15.93
C LEU A 7 -16.25 -0.27 17.29
N ALA A 8 -17.01 -0.38 18.38
CA ALA A 8 -16.46 -0.58 19.73
C ALA A 8 -15.66 -1.89 19.84
N ARG A 9 -16.16 -2.98 19.24
CA ARG A 9 -15.45 -4.28 19.20
C ARG A 9 -14.18 -4.21 18.36
N VAL A 10 -14.24 -3.57 17.19
CA VAL A 10 -13.06 -3.38 16.34
C VAL A 10 -12.01 -2.54 17.06
N GLY A 11 -12.41 -1.46 17.73
CA GLY A 11 -11.51 -0.62 18.53
C GLY A 11 -10.84 -1.39 19.66
N GLN A 12 -11.59 -2.21 20.42
CA GLN A 12 -11.00 -3.06 21.46
C GLN A 12 -10.06 -4.12 20.90
N ALA A 13 -10.39 -4.73 19.76
CA ALA A 13 -9.55 -5.73 19.12
C ALA A 13 -8.24 -5.10 18.62
N ALA A 14 -8.30 -3.92 17.99
CA ALA A 14 -7.12 -3.18 17.53
C ALA A 14 -6.22 -2.75 18.70
N MET A 15 -6.79 -2.41 19.86
CA MET A 15 -6.00 -2.02 21.03
C MET A 15 -5.35 -3.20 21.76
N LYS A 16 -5.90 -4.40 21.60
CA LYS A 16 -5.32 -5.64 22.15
C LYS A 16 -4.48 -6.40 21.12
N ALA A 17 -4.47 -5.97 19.87
CA ALA A 17 -3.70 -6.59 18.82
C ALA A 17 -2.21 -6.39 19.11
N VAL A 18 -1.55 -7.47 19.49
CA VAL A 18 -0.09 -7.52 19.45
C VAL A 18 0.27 -7.72 17.99
N LEU A 19 0.74 -6.65 17.34
CA LEU A 19 1.34 -6.80 16.02
C LEU A 19 2.58 -7.68 16.18
N PRO A 20 2.80 -8.66 15.28
CA PRO A 20 4.08 -9.37 15.26
C PRO A 20 5.18 -8.32 15.13
N GLU A 21 6.31 -8.56 15.82
CA GLU A 21 7.50 -7.73 15.62
C GLU A 21 7.78 -7.66 14.13
N SER A 22 7.91 -6.44 13.61
CA SER A 22 8.33 -6.28 12.22
C SER A 22 9.68 -6.98 12.11
N PRO A 23 9.83 -7.96 11.19
CA PRO A 23 11.12 -8.57 10.98
C PRO A 23 12.11 -7.44 10.72
N GLU A 24 13.25 -7.46 11.40
CA GLU A 24 14.29 -6.46 11.17
C GLU A 24 14.57 -6.43 9.66
N SER A 25 14.25 -5.30 9.05
CA SER A 25 14.51 -5.09 7.64
C SER A 25 16.02 -4.95 7.54
N SER A 26 16.71 -6.04 7.18
CA SER A 26 18.13 -5.95 6.89
C SER A 26 18.34 -4.85 5.85
N SER A 27 19.15 -3.85 6.19
CA SER A 27 19.57 -2.80 5.26
C SER A 27 20.54 -3.33 4.20
N ASP A 28 21.04 -4.55 4.39
CA ASP A 28 21.97 -5.16 3.46
C ASP A 28 21.21 -5.60 2.21
N LEU A 29 21.60 -5.00 1.08
CA LEU A 29 21.23 -5.53 -0.22
C LEU A 29 21.75 -6.97 -0.30
N PRO A 30 20.97 -7.91 -0.88
CA PRO A 30 21.43 -9.28 -1.04
C PRO A 30 22.76 -9.28 -1.80
N THR A 31 23.76 -9.98 -1.26
CA THR A 31 25.00 -10.24 -1.98
C THR A 31 24.64 -11.01 -3.24
N LEU A 32 24.78 -10.36 -4.40
CA LEU A 32 24.58 -11.02 -5.67
C LEU A 32 25.77 -11.96 -5.89
N GLU A 33 25.49 -13.24 -6.06
CA GLU A 33 26.44 -14.09 -6.76
C GLU A 33 26.63 -13.49 -8.15
N GLY A 34 27.89 -13.20 -8.51
CA GLY A 34 28.20 -12.35 -9.66
C GLY A 34 27.45 -12.77 -10.93
N GLY A 35 26.64 -11.85 -11.48
CA GLY A 35 25.89 -12.07 -12.74
C GLY A 35 24.38 -12.22 -12.60
N GLU A 36 23.80 -12.21 -11.38
CA GLU A 36 22.34 -12.21 -11.24
C GLU A 36 21.71 -10.90 -11.73
N ASP A 37 20.70 -11.02 -12.61
CA ASP A 37 19.83 -9.91 -13.00
C ASP A 37 18.95 -9.49 -11.81
N LEU A 38 19.22 -8.31 -11.26
CA LEU A 38 18.49 -7.71 -10.15
C LEU A 38 16.97 -7.61 -10.39
N VAL A 39 16.55 -7.40 -11.65
CA VAL A 39 15.13 -7.31 -11.99
C VAL A 39 14.49 -8.70 -11.91
N ALA A 40 15.21 -9.74 -12.36
CA ALA A 40 14.76 -11.12 -12.25
C ALA A 40 14.71 -11.57 -10.78
N LEU A 41 15.73 -11.26 -9.99
CA LEU A 41 15.76 -11.54 -8.56
C LEU A 41 14.58 -10.88 -7.83
N PHE A 42 14.35 -9.58 -8.08
CA PHE A 42 13.22 -8.85 -7.49
C PHE A 42 11.87 -9.49 -7.83
N ARG A 43 11.64 -9.84 -9.11
CA ARG A 43 10.40 -10.49 -9.55
C ARG A 43 10.18 -11.83 -8.87
N ARG A 44 11.22 -12.65 -8.76
CA ARG A 44 11.16 -13.95 -8.05
C ARG A 44 10.77 -13.75 -6.59
N ARG A 45 11.44 -12.84 -5.87
CA ARG A 45 11.15 -12.56 -4.46
C ARG A 45 9.77 -11.94 -4.23
N ALA A 46 9.30 -11.10 -5.15
CA ALA A 46 7.94 -10.57 -5.09
C ALA A 46 6.89 -11.68 -5.22
N GLN A 47 7.10 -12.65 -6.12
CA GLN A 47 6.21 -13.80 -6.28
C GLN A 47 6.21 -14.72 -5.05
N GLU A 48 7.34 -14.88 -4.35
CA GLU A 48 7.44 -15.68 -3.11
C GLU A 48 6.53 -15.14 -1.99
N VAL A 49 6.14 -13.86 -2.05
CA VAL A 49 5.22 -13.22 -1.09
C VAL A 49 3.87 -12.85 -1.73
N ASP A 50 3.50 -13.54 -2.81
CA ASP A 50 2.26 -13.36 -3.58
C ASP A 50 2.05 -11.93 -4.11
N ALA A 51 3.13 -11.17 -4.31
CA ALA A 51 3.06 -9.84 -4.91
C ALA A 51 3.08 -9.89 -6.44
N VAL A 52 2.26 -9.04 -7.07
CA VAL A 52 2.20 -8.88 -8.53
C VAL A 52 3.08 -7.71 -8.96
N VAL A 53 4.07 -7.98 -9.82
CA VAL A 53 4.96 -6.95 -10.37
C VAL A 53 4.48 -6.52 -11.75
N HIS A 54 4.11 -5.24 -11.88
CA HIS A 54 3.74 -4.65 -13.16
C HIS A 54 4.93 -3.88 -13.77
N GLY A 55 5.36 -4.24 -14.98
CA GLY A 55 6.36 -3.48 -15.74
C GLY A 55 7.35 -4.29 -16.56
N PRO A 56 8.35 -3.62 -17.18
CA PRO A 56 8.79 -2.24 -16.90
C PRO A 56 7.81 -1.16 -17.41
N VAL A 57 7.73 -0.04 -16.68
CA VAL A 57 6.92 1.13 -17.05
C VAL A 57 7.80 2.37 -16.97
N SER A 58 7.67 3.28 -17.94
CA SER A 58 8.36 4.58 -17.89
C SER A 58 7.79 5.45 -16.77
N ARG A 59 8.57 6.44 -16.30
CA ARG A 59 8.08 7.39 -15.27
C ARG A 59 6.79 8.11 -15.70
N SER A 60 6.67 8.48 -16.97
CA SER A 60 5.47 9.12 -17.53
C SER A 60 4.28 8.17 -17.69
N GLY A 61 4.54 6.86 -17.82
CA GLY A 61 3.49 5.84 -17.93
C GLY A 61 2.95 5.38 -16.57
N ALA A 62 3.67 5.63 -15.48
CA ALA A 62 3.32 5.15 -14.15
C ALA A 62 1.90 5.57 -13.70
N PRO A 63 1.45 6.84 -13.85
CA PRO A 63 0.10 7.23 -13.46
C PRO A 63 -1.00 6.40 -14.16
N ARG A 64 -0.86 6.21 -15.48
CA ARG A 64 -1.81 5.41 -16.27
C ARG A 64 -1.80 3.94 -15.88
N ALA A 65 -0.61 3.39 -15.63
CA ALA A 65 -0.47 2.00 -15.21
C ALA A 65 -1.15 1.75 -13.86
N VAL A 66 -0.90 2.63 -12.87
CA VAL A 66 -1.51 2.52 -11.53
C VAL A 66 -3.03 2.64 -11.60
N ALA A 67 -3.55 3.63 -12.32
CA ALA A 67 -4.99 3.78 -12.52
C ALA A 67 -5.62 2.57 -13.22
N GLY A 68 -4.95 2.01 -14.23
CA GLY A 68 -5.41 0.80 -14.92
C GLY A 68 -5.43 -0.45 -14.04
N ILE A 69 -4.43 -0.61 -13.16
CA ILE A 69 -4.41 -1.68 -12.16
C ILE A 69 -5.60 -1.50 -11.22
N ALA A 70 -5.77 -0.29 -10.67
CA ALA A 70 -6.86 0.00 -9.75
C ALA A 70 -8.25 -0.23 -10.39
N ALA A 71 -8.45 0.16 -11.65
CA ALA A 71 -9.70 -0.08 -12.38
C ALA A 71 -10.00 -1.58 -12.62
N GLY A 72 -8.96 -2.42 -12.67
CA GLY A 72 -9.12 -3.88 -12.70
C GLY A 72 -9.62 -4.47 -11.38
N HIS A 73 -9.56 -3.69 -10.30
CA HIS A 73 -10.13 -4.05 -9.01
C HIS A 73 -11.43 -3.26 -8.79
N HIS A 74 -12.45 -3.91 -8.22
CA HIS A 74 -13.73 -3.24 -7.90
C HIS A 74 -13.61 -2.36 -6.64
N VAL A 75 -12.68 -1.40 -6.67
CA VAL A 75 -12.39 -0.48 -5.56
C VAL A 75 -12.90 0.92 -5.87
N ALA A 76 -13.51 1.57 -4.88
CA ALA A 76 -14.01 2.94 -5.00
C ALA A 76 -13.10 3.99 -4.35
N THR A 77 -12.14 3.54 -3.52
CA THR A 77 -11.32 4.43 -2.70
C THR A 77 -9.84 4.03 -2.74
N PHE A 78 -8.96 4.98 -2.47
CA PHE A 78 -7.53 4.73 -2.31
C PHE A 78 -6.89 5.63 -1.25
N MET A 79 -5.73 5.21 -0.75
CA MET A 79 -4.87 6.01 0.13
C MET A 79 -3.52 6.21 -0.55
N ALA A 80 -2.96 7.40 -0.40
CA ALA A 80 -1.66 7.76 -0.95
C ALA A 80 -0.95 8.72 0.00
N TRP A 81 0.38 8.71 0.00
CA TRP A 81 1.18 9.77 0.61
C TRP A 81 1.14 11.04 -0.24
N ASP A 82 1.32 12.20 0.39
CA ASP A 82 1.31 13.49 -0.33
C ASP A 82 2.54 13.67 -1.24
N HIS A 83 3.66 13.02 -0.91
CA HIS A 83 4.94 13.16 -1.61
C HIS A 83 5.33 11.88 -2.34
N LEU A 84 4.46 11.38 -3.22
CA LEU A 84 4.80 10.23 -4.05
C LEU A 84 5.94 10.58 -5.04
N PRO A 85 6.92 9.67 -5.23
CA PRO A 85 8.02 9.87 -6.18
C PRO A 85 7.58 9.78 -7.65
N ALA A 86 6.31 9.46 -7.92
CA ALA A 86 5.69 9.44 -9.24
C ALA A 86 4.57 10.50 -9.30
N PRO A 87 4.88 11.72 -9.77
CA PRO A 87 3.89 12.78 -9.93
C PRO A 87 2.72 12.36 -10.82
N GLY A 88 1.52 12.83 -10.51
CA GLY A 88 0.31 12.60 -11.32
C GLY A 88 -0.45 11.32 -11.02
N VAL A 89 0.08 10.39 -10.21
CA VAL A 89 -0.63 9.15 -9.82
C VAL A 89 -1.93 9.46 -9.09
N VAL A 90 -1.91 10.36 -8.11
CA VAL A 90 -3.11 10.74 -7.34
C VAL A 90 -4.18 11.36 -8.24
N SER A 91 -3.78 12.22 -9.18
CA SER A 91 -4.70 12.81 -10.16
C SER A 91 -5.31 11.73 -11.06
N ALA A 92 -4.48 10.85 -11.63
CA ALA A 92 -4.95 9.79 -12.51
C ALA A 92 -5.92 8.81 -11.83
N MET A 93 -5.72 8.54 -10.53
CA MET A 93 -6.65 7.75 -9.73
C MET A 93 -7.99 8.47 -9.52
N GLY A 94 -7.95 9.79 -9.26
CA GLY A 94 -9.16 10.63 -9.20
C GLY A 94 -9.90 10.71 -10.54
N ASP A 95 -9.18 10.88 -11.65
CA ASP A 95 -9.73 10.91 -13.01
C ASP A 95 -10.33 9.57 -13.42
N ALA A 96 -9.84 8.47 -12.85
CA ALA A 96 -10.41 7.14 -12.98
C ALA A 96 -11.66 6.90 -12.10
N GLY A 97 -12.07 7.90 -11.31
CA GLY A 97 -13.28 7.86 -10.48
C GLY A 97 -13.07 7.30 -9.07
N LEU A 98 -11.83 7.16 -8.60
CA LEU A 98 -11.54 6.70 -7.24
C LEU A 98 -11.43 7.89 -6.27
N GLU A 99 -12.00 7.72 -5.09
CA GLU A 99 -11.97 8.72 -4.04
C GLU A 99 -10.75 8.54 -3.12
N ARG A 100 -9.99 9.61 -2.87
CA ARG A 100 -8.87 9.57 -1.93
C ARG A 100 -9.38 9.65 -0.50
N VAL A 101 -9.08 8.65 0.32
CA VAL A 101 -9.33 8.65 1.76
C VAL A 101 -8.11 9.23 2.47
N ASP A 102 -8.31 10.21 3.34
CA ASP A 102 -7.23 10.77 4.13
C ASP A 102 -6.71 9.74 5.16
N HIS A 103 -5.39 9.65 5.26
CA HIS A 103 -4.68 8.82 6.22
C HIS A 103 -4.80 9.31 7.67
N ARG A 104 -5.35 10.52 7.88
CA ARG A 104 -5.58 11.08 9.21
C ARG A 104 -6.82 10.46 9.84
N VAL A 105 -6.62 9.44 10.68
CA VAL A 105 -7.63 8.98 11.63
C VAL A 105 -7.97 10.16 12.57
N PRO A 106 -9.25 10.55 12.73
CA PRO A 106 -9.64 11.58 13.68
C PRO A 106 -9.12 11.23 15.08
N ARG A 107 -8.27 12.11 15.65
CA ARG A 107 -7.67 11.92 16.97
C ARG A 107 -8.66 11.99 18.13
N GLU A 108 -9.95 12.26 17.88
CA GLU A 108 -10.97 12.49 18.90
C GLU A 108 -11.28 11.28 19.81
N ASN A 109 -10.74 10.09 19.49
CA ASN A 109 -10.84 8.91 20.36
C ASN A 109 -9.61 8.65 21.24
N ARG A 110 -8.59 9.52 21.23
CA ARG A 110 -7.49 9.46 22.20
C ARG A 110 -7.96 10.14 23.50
N ARG A 111 -8.86 9.49 24.23
CA ARG A 111 -9.04 9.83 25.65
C ARG A 111 -7.74 9.49 26.34
N ASP A 112 -7.06 10.52 26.84
CA ASP A 112 -5.91 10.38 27.71
C ASP A 112 -6.30 9.51 28.91
N HIS A 113 -5.74 8.30 28.96
CA HIS A 113 -5.71 7.42 30.12
C HIS A 113 -4.25 7.08 30.40
#